data_AF-A0A810N079-F1
#
_entry.id   AF-A0A810N079-F1
#
_cell.length_a   1.000
_cell.length_b   1.000
_cell.length_c   1.000
_cell.angle_alpha   90.00
_cell.angle_beta   90.00
_cell.angle_gamma   90.00
#
_symmetry.space_group_name_H-M   'P 1'
#
loop_
_entity.id
_entity.type
_entity.pdbx_description
1 polymer ?
#
loop_
_entity_poly.entity_id
_entity_poly.type
_entity_poly.pdbx_seq_one_letter_code
_entity_poly.pdbx_strand_id
1 'polypeptide(L)' 'MITAYGTSDPLFTVAVFAKPIATEDGYRGKGEELKITLTMDPGQVEEGELVELIGPTVSHWERDGRSGLTWKAQGLKTAR' A
#
# COMPACT_ATOMS: atom_id res chain seq x y z
N MET A 1 -3.96 4.18 -17.86
CA MET A 1 -4.82 3.89 -16.70
C MET A 1 -4.86 2.38 -16.54
N ILE A 2 -4.49 1.85 -15.38
CA ILE A 2 -4.59 0.41 -15.10
C ILE A 2 -6.05 0.14 -14.71
N THR A 3 -6.65 -0.93 -15.21
CA THR A 3 -8.02 -1.31 -14.84
C THR A 3 -8.05 -2.67 -14.15
N ALA A 4 -9.11 -2.91 -13.37
CA ALA A 4 -9.35 -4.23 -12.80
C ALA A 4 -9.63 -5.24 -13.92
N TYR A 5 -9.10 -6.45 -13.77
CA TYR A 5 -9.18 -7.49 -14.80
C TYR A 5 -10.64 -7.77 -15.18
N GLY A 6 -10.93 -7.78 -16.49
CA GLY A 6 -12.27 -8.04 -17.01
C GLY A 6 -13.26 -6.89 -16.86
N THR A 7 -12.81 -5.69 -16.45
CA THR A 7 -13.67 -4.51 -16.25
C THR A 7 -13.04 -3.25 -16.86
N SER A 8 -13.82 -2.18 -16.92
CA SER A 8 -13.36 -0.82 -17.22
C SER A 8 -13.04 0.00 -15.95
N ASP A 9 -13.13 -0.61 -14.77
CA ASP A 9 -12.98 0.11 -13.51
C ASP A 9 -11.51 0.48 -13.27
N PRO A 10 -11.20 1.74 -12.94
CA PRO A 10 -9.83 2.19 -12.75
C PRO A 10 -9.23 1.60 -11.46
N LEU A 11 -7.92 1.31 -11.52
CA LEU A 11 -7.10 1.06 -10.34
C LEU A 11 -6.23 2.29 -10.06
N PHE A 12 -6.01 2.52 -8.78
CA PHE A 12 -5.19 3.61 -8.26
C PHE A 12 -3.94 3.03 -7.60
N THR A 13 -2.88 3.81 -7.53
CA THR A 13 -1.65 3.40 -6.84
C THR A 13 -1.23 4.51 -5.88
N VAL A 14 -0.95 4.14 -4.64
CA VAL A 14 -0.39 5.05 -3.63
C VAL A 14 0.97 4.52 -3.16
N ALA A 15 1.87 5.44 -2.81
CA ALA A 15 3.10 5.12 -2.10
C ALA A 15 2.89 5.38 -0.61
N VAL A 16 3.18 4.38 0.23
CA VAL A 16 3.05 4.46 1.69
C VAL A 16 4.40 4.15 2.32
N PHE A 17 4.79 4.94 3.31
CA PHE A 17 5.99 4.69 4.10
C PHE A 17 5.64 3.91 5.37
N ALA A 18 5.90 2.61 5.35
CA ALA A 18 5.77 1.76 6.53
C ALA A 18 6.97 1.99 7.46
N LYS A 19 6.76 2.74 8.55
CA LYS A 19 7.79 3.03 9.56
C LYS A 19 7.61 2.09 10.75
N PRO A 20 8.68 1.42 11.22
CA PRO A 20 8.63 0.65 12.45
C PRO A 20 8.17 1.53 13.62
N ILE A 21 7.39 0.92 14.53
CA ILE A 21 7.15 1.50 15.85
C ILE A 21 8.48 1.49 16.59
N ALA A 22 8.77 2.56 17.34
CA ALA A 22 10.00 2.65 18.10
C ALA A 22 10.04 1.52 19.16
N THR A 23 11.22 0.94 19.38
CA THR A 23 11.44 0.03 20.50
C THR A 23 11.38 0.78 21.83
N GLU A 24 11.37 0.07 22.95
CA GLU A 24 11.39 0.68 24.29
C GLU A 24 12.59 1.63 24.49
N ASP A 25 13.73 1.34 23.85
CA ASP A 25 14.94 2.18 23.86
C ASP A 25 14.89 3.38 22.89
N GLY A 26 13.75 3.59 22.22
CA GLY A 26 13.55 4.70 21.28
C GLY A 26 14.16 4.50 19.89
N TYR A 27 14.77 3.35 19.61
CA TYR A 27 15.30 3.05 18.27
C TYR A 27 14.16 2.86 17.27
N ARG A 28 14.22 3.58 16.15
CA ARG A 28 13.33 3.40 15.00
C ARG A 28 14.14 2.91 13.81
N GLY A 29 13.91 1.66 13.41
CA GLY A 29 14.53 1.09 12.23
C GLY A 29 14.18 1.85 10.95
N LYS A 30 14.94 1.60 9.88
CA LYS A 30 14.64 2.15 8.56
C LYS A 30 13.26 1.64 8.11
N GLY A 31 12.36 2.55 7.77
CA GLY A 31 11.08 2.19 7.15
C GLY A 31 11.25 1.73 5.70
N GLU A 32 10.15 1.24 5.14
CA GLU A 32 10.07 0.81 3.74
C GLU A 32 9.02 1.62 3.00
N GLU A 33 9.31 1.97 1.74
CA GLU A 33 8.30 2.52 0.83
C GLU A 33 7.60 1.36 0.12
N LEU A 34 6.28 1.29 0.26
CA LEU A 34 5.44 0.28 -0.34
C LEU A 34 4.51 0.92 -1.38
N LYS A 35 4.40 0.29 -2.54
CA LYS A 35 3.40 0.65 -3.55
C LYS A 35 2.15 -0.21 -3.36
N ILE A 36 1.03 0.43 -3.07
CA ILE A 36 -0.24 -0.23 -2.82
C ILE A 36 -1.17 0.04 -4.00
N THR A 37 -1.74 -1.02 -4.60
CA THR A 37 -2.81 -0.88 -5.60
C THR A 37 -4.16 -0.82 -4.89
N LEU A 38 -4.98 0.18 -5.21
CA LEU A 38 -6.32 0.38 -4.67
C LEU A 38 -7.38 0.14 -5.74
N THR A 39 -8.50 -0.48 -5.34
CA THR A 39 -9.66 -0.68 -6.22
C THR A 39 -10.65 0.48 -6.18
N MET A 40 -10.51 1.39 -5.22
CA MET A 40 -11.33 2.59 -5.08
C MET A 40 -10.45 3.83 -5.10
N ASP A 41 -11.02 4.95 -5.52
CA ASP A 41 -10.37 6.26 -5.46
C ASP A 41 -10.01 6.58 -4.00
N PRO A 42 -8.73 6.81 -3.67
CA PRO A 42 -8.31 7.18 -2.30
C PRO A 42 -8.77 8.57 -1.87
N GLY A 43 -9.26 9.40 -2.80
CA GLY A 43 -9.50 10.83 -2.55
C GLY A 43 -8.19 11.59 -2.31
N GLN A 44 -8.29 12.73 -1.62
CA GLN A 44 -7.13 13.51 -1.21
C GLN A 44 -6.55 12.95 0.09
N VAL A 45 -5.26 12.65 0.07
CA VAL A 45 -4.47 12.19 1.22
C VAL A 45 -3.24 13.08 1.28
N GLU A 46 -3.02 13.72 2.43
CA GLU A 46 -1.89 14.62 2.59
C GLU A 46 -0.59 13.83 2.82
N GLU A 47 0.52 14.37 2.32
CA GLU A 47 1.82 13.75 2.52
C GLU A 47 2.16 13.68 4.02
N GLY A 48 2.55 12.51 4.49
CA GLY A 48 2.94 12.27 5.89
C GLY A 48 1.78 11.91 6.82
N GLU A 49 0.54 11.88 6.33
CA GLU A 49 -0.61 11.41 7.11
C GLU A 49 -0.50 9.91 7.41
N LEU A 50 -0.87 9.52 8.64
CA LEU A 50 -0.97 8.12 9.01
C LEU A 50 -2.25 7.54 8.43
N VAL A 51 -2.14 6.43 7.71
CA VAL A 51 -3.28 5.78 7.04
C VAL A 51 -3.41 4.32 7.42
N GLU A 52 -4.64 3.83 7.41
CA GLU A 52 -4.99 2.42 7.55
C GLU A 52 -5.53 1.92 6.21
N LEU A 53 -5.00 0.79 5.73
CA LEU A 53 -5.48 0.12 4.52
C LEU A 53 -6.77 -0.65 4.81
N ILE A 54 -7.77 -0.53 3.93
CA ILE A 54 -9.05 -1.23 4.04
C ILE A 54 -8.97 -2.53 3.25
N GLY A 55 -9.14 -3.67 3.94
CA GLY A 55 -9.07 -4.99 3.33
C GLY A 55 -7.74 -5.28 2.62
N PRO A 56 -6.58 -5.11 3.28
CA PRO A 56 -5.29 -5.31 2.64
C PRO A 56 -5.05 -6.79 2.32
N THR A 57 -4.42 -7.03 1.18
CA THR A 57 -3.94 -8.33 0.74
C THR A 57 -2.50 -8.23 0.27
N VAL A 58 -1.73 -9.26 0.59
CA VAL A 58 -0.35 -9.43 0.12
C VAL A 58 -0.32 -10.67 -0.76
N SER A 59 0.25 -10.56 -1.95
CA SER A 59 0.38 -11.67 -2.88
C SER A 59 1.83 -11.81 -3.34
N HIS A 60 2.34 -13.04 -3.22
CA HIS A 60 3.60 -13.43 -3.81
C HIS A 60 3.43 -13.61 -5.33
N TRP A 61 4.43 -13.24 -6.09
CA TRP A 61 4.51 -13.53 -7.52
C TRP A 61 5.89 -14.06 -7.87
N GLU A 62 5.93 -14.92 -8.88
CA GLU A 62 7.17 -15.35 -9.53
C GLU A 62 6.98 -15.27 -11.04
N ARG A 63 7.98 -14.74 -11.73
CA ARG A 63 7.98 -14.63 -13.19
C ARG A 63 9.40 -14.45 -13.72
N ASP A 64 9.77 -15.22 -14.74
CA ASP A 64 11.03 -15.08 -15.47
C ASP A 64 12.27 -15.05 -14.54
N GLY A 65 12.29 -15.94 -13.53
CA GLY A 65 13.37 -16.05 -12.55
C GLY A 65 13.40 -14.93 -11.50
N ARG A 66 12.38 -14.06 -11.46
CA ARG A 66 12.19 -13.03 -10.44
C ARG A 66 11.03 -13.40 -9.54
N SER A 67 11.07 -12.95 -8.31
CA SER A 67 9.97 -13.06 -7.37
C SER A 67 9.80 -11.78 -6.57
N GLY A 68 8.65 -11.63 -5.92
CA GLY A 68 8.39 -10.50 -5.05
C GLY A 68 7.02 -10.54 -4.40
N LEU A 69 6.74 -9.50 -3.63
CA LEU A 69 5.45 -9.27 -3.02
C LEU A 69 4.74 -8.13 -3.74
N THR A 70 3.42 -8.20 -3.76
CA THR A 70 2.53 -7.12 -4.20
C THR A 70 1.50 -6.86 -3.13
N TRP A 71 1.16 -5.59 -2.94
CA TRP A 71 0.17 -5.15 -1.96
C TRP A 71 -1.03 -4.57 -2.67
N LYS A 72 -2.22 -5.00 -2.25
CA LYS A 72 -3.50 -4.46 -2.71
C LYS A 72 -4.39 -4.15 -1.52
N ALA A 73 -5.25 -3.16 -1.67
CA ALA A 73 -6.31 -2.86 -0.72
C ALA A 73 -7.55 -2.35 -1.46
N GLN A 74 -8.70 -2.33 -0.79
CA GLN A 74 -9.90 -1.73 -1.38
C GLN A 74 -9.76 -0.21 -1.46
N GLY A 75 -9.29 0.40 -0.37
CA GLY A 75 -9.02 1.81 -0.22
C GLY A 75 -8.17 2.05 1.03
N LEU A 76 -8.15 3.30 1.51
CA LEU A 76 -7.51 3.66 2.75
C LEU A 76 -8.36 4.68 3.52
N LYS A 77 -8.09 4.81 4.81
CA LYS A 77 -8.64 5.86 5.66
C LYS A 77 -7.53 6.49 6.50
N THR A 78 -7.73 7.73 6.89
CA THR A 78 -6.85 8.43 7.84
C THR A 78 -6.97 7.76 9.21
N ALA A 79 -5.83 7.39 9.80
CA ALA A 79 -5.74 6.84 11.15
C ALA A 79 -5.20 7.92 12.09
N ARG A 80 -5.90 8.16 13.21
CA ARG A 80 -5.44 9.07 14.27
C ARG A 80 -4.64 8.32 15.32
#